data_AF-A0A447JKX4-F1
#
_entry.id   AF-A0A447JKX4-F1
#
_cell.length_a   1.000
_cell.length_b   1.000
_cell.length_c   1.000
_cell.angle_alpha   90.00
_cell.angle_beta   90.00
_cell.angle_gamma   90.00
#
_symmetry.space_group_name_H-M   'P 1'
#
loop_
_entity.id
_entity.type
_entity.pdbx_description
1 polymer ?
#
loop_
_entity_poly.entity_id
_entity_poly.type
_entity_poly.pdbx_seq_one_letter_code
_entity_poly.pdbx_strand_id
1 'polypeptide(L)' 'MAFSGAGKTSLINAISGLTRPQKGRIALNGRVLHDAENGICLTPEKRRIGYVFQDARLFPHYKVRGNLRYGMAKSNDRSV' A
#
# COMPACT_ATOMS: atom_id res chain seq x y z
N MET A 1 11.21 18.90 0.07
CA MET A 1 9.74 19.07 0.12
C MET A 1 9.27 19.57 -1.24
N ALA A 2 8.49 18.81 -1.99
CA ALA A 2 7.97 19.26 -3.29
C ALA A 2 6.57 19.89 -3.13
N PHE A 3 6.21 20.87 -3.96
CA PHE A 3 4.93 21.62 -3.92
C PHE A 3 3.68 20.73 -3.89
N SER A 4 2.62 21.21 -3.25
CA SER A 4 1.27 20.61 -3.35
C SER A 4 0.85 20.61 -4.82
N GLY A 5 0.41 19.45 -5.35
CA GLY A 5 0.06 19.30 -6.77
C GLY A 5 1.15 18.70 -7.68
N ALA A 6 2.39 18.52 -7.21
CA ALA A 6 3.46 17.91 -8.02
C ALA A 6 3.31 16.38 -8.25
N GLY A 7 2.11 15.81 -8.10
CA GLY A 7 1.83 14.39 -8.39
C GLY A 7 2.28 13.37 -7.34
N LYS A 8 2.75 13.80 -6.15
CA LYS A 8 3.18 12.88 -5.08
C LYS A 8 2.07 11.91 -4.66
N THR A 9 0.86 12.41 -4.41
CA THR A 9 -0.28 11.58 -4.04
C THR A 9 -0.63 10.60 -5.17
N SER A 10 -0.63 11.06 -6.43
CA SER A 10 -0.86 10.20 -7.59
C SER A 10 0.19 9.09 -7.71
N LEU A 11 1.46 9.40 -7.43
CA LEU A 11 2.54 8.42 -7.43
C LEU A 11 2.36 7.38 -6.32
N ILE A 12 2.07 7.81 -5.09
CA ILE A 12 1.86 6.89 -3.96
C ILE A 12 0.60 6.03 -4.21
N ASN A 13 -0.46 6.59 -4.81
CA ASN A 13 -1.66 5.84 -5.21
C ASN A 13 -1.35 4.79 -6.30
N ALA A 14 -0.51 5.14 -7.28
CA ALA A 14 -0.05 4.20 -8.30
C ALA A 14 0.76 3.04 -7.71
N ILE A 15 1.68 3.33 -6.77
CA ILE A 15 2.51 2.33 -6.09
C ILE A 15 1.67 1.42 -5.20
N SER A 16 0.71 1.98 -4.45
CA SER A 16 -0.21 1.23 -3.59
C SER A 16 -1.27 0.45 -4.38
N GLY A 17 -1.49 0.79 -5.65
CA GLY A 17 -2.48 0.13 -6.51
C GLY A 17 -3.88 0.69 -6.40
N LEU A 18 -4.04 1.85 -5.76
CA LEU A 18 -5.27 2.64 -5.74
C LEU A 18 -5.54 3.34 -7.07
N THR A 19 -4.52 3.45 -7.92
CA THR A 19 -4.64 3.97 -9.28
C THR A 19 -3.87 3.06 -10.23
N ARG A 20 -4.40 2.86 -11.45
CA ARG A 20 -3.76 2.08 -12.49
C ARG A 20 -3.03 3.02 -13.48
N PRO A 21 -1.69 3.01 -13.53
CA PRO A 21 -0.95 3.72 -14.57
C PRO A 21 -1.34 3.19 -15.96
N GLN A 22 -1.41 4.07 -16.95
CA GLN A 22 -1.65 3.65 -18.34
C GLN A 22 -0.38 3.10 -19.01
N LYS A 23 0.80 3.49 -18.52
CA LYS A 23 2.11 3.11 -19.06
C LYS A 23 3.12 2.93 -17.93
N GLY A 24 4.18 2.18 -18.23
CA GLY A 24 5.32 1.99 -17.35
C GLY A 24 5.24 0.72 -16.48
N ARG A 25 6.23 0.60 -15.59
CA ARG A 25 6.45 -0.58 -14.76
C ARG A 25 6.74 -0.17 -13.32
N ILE A 26 6.13 -0.87 -12.37
CA ILE A 26 6.37 -0.73 -10.93
C ILE A 26 6.87 -2.09 -10.42
N ALA A 27 8.10 -2.11 -9.92
CA ALA A 27 8.70 -3.29 -9.30
C ALA A 27 9.22 -2.95 -7.91
N LEU A 28 9.03 -3.86 -6.95
CA LEU A 28 9.49 -3.73 -5.57
C LEU A 28 10.14 -5.04 -5.13
N ASN A 29 11.39 -4.98 -4.67
CA ASN A 29 12.17 -6.15 -4.23
C ASN A 29 12.14 -7.29 -5.26
N GLY A 30 12.38 -6.97 -6.54
CA GLY A 30 12.34 -7.94 -7.65
C GLY A 30 10.95 -8.43 -8.06
N ARG A 31 9.89 -8.05 -7.34
CA ARG A 31 8.50 -8.42 -7.66
C ARG A 31 7.83 -7.33 -8.49
N VAL A 32 7.35 -7.69 -9.67
CA VAL A 32 6.56 -6.78 -10.51
C VAL A 32 5.17 -6.60 -9.91
N LEU A 33 4.83 -5.37 -9.55
CA LEU A 33 3.52 -5.00 -9.01
C LEU A 33 2.58 -4.50 -10.11
N HIS A 34 3.14 -3.79 -11.09
CA HIS A 34 2.43 -3.31 -12.27
C HIS A 34 3.37 -3.32 -13.47
N ASP A 35 2.86 -3.72 -14.62
CA ASP A 35 3.52 -3.66 -15.91
C ASP A 35 2.45 -3.48 -16.99
N ALA A 36 2.38 -2.29 -17.57
CA ALA A 36 1.35 -1.97 -18.55
C ALA A 36 1.51 -2.77 -19.85
N GLU A 37 2.75 -3.07 -20.25
CA GLU A 37 3.05 -3.77 -21.50
C GLU A 37 2.77 -5.26 -21.38
N ASN A 38 3.09 -5.84 -20.22
CA ASN A 38 2.84 -7.26 -19.93
C ASN A 38 1.46 -7.53 -19.30
N GLY A 39 0.60 -6.51 -19.17
CA GLY A 39 -0.74 -6.63 -18.60
C GLY A 39 -0.79 -6.97 -17.10
N ILE A 40 0.31 -6.78 -16.37
CA ILE A 40 0.40 -7.09 -14.94
C ILE A 40 -0.17 -5.92 -14.14
N CYS A 41 -1.13 -6.18 -13.26
CA CYS A 41 -1.61 -5.19 -12.30
C CYS A 41 -2.09 -5.87 -11.03
N LEU A 42 -1.22 -5.96 -10.02
CA LEU A 42 -1.57 -6.53 -8.72
C LEU A 42 -2.54 -5.61 -7.98
N THR A 43 -3.56 -6.19 -7.36
CA THR A 43 -4.46 -5.51 -6.44
C THR A 43 -3.72 -5.09 -5.16
N PRO A 44 -4.10 -3.98 -4.49
CA PRO A 44 -3.39 -3.42 -3.34
C PRO A 44 -3.01 -4.46 -2.27
N GLU A 45 -3.93 -5.36 -1.91
CA GLU A 45 -3.74 -6.40 -0.91
C GLU A 45 -2.67 -7.43 -1.29
N LYS A 46 -2.44 -7.66 -2.58
CA LYS A 46 -1.40 -8.58 -3.09
C LYS A 46 -0.01 -7.94 -3.17
N ARG A 47 0.09 -6.61 -3.02
CA ARG A 47 1.36 -5.88 -3.13
C ARG A 47 2.23 -6.02 -1.89
N ARG A 48 1.65 -6.36 -0.72
CA ARG A 48 2.33 -6.42 0.58
C ARG A 48 3.01 -5.08 0.95
N ILE A 49 2.29 -3.98 0.77
CA ILE A 49 2.72 -2.62 1.10
C ILE A 49 1.78 -2.06 2.17
N GLY A 50 2.33 -1.49 3.24
CA GLY A 50 1.57 -0.70 4.20
C GLY A 50 1.40 0.74 3.71
N TYR A 51 0.16 1.23 3.67
CA TYR A 51 -0.14 2.62 3.32
C TYR A 51 -0.58 3.38 4.58
N VAL A 52 0.14 4.45 4.93
CA VAL A 52 -0.23 5.34 6.04
C VAL A 52 -0.78 6.64 5.47
N PHE A 53 -2.02 6.96 5.85
CA PHE A 53 -2.71 8.17 5.40
C PHE A 53 -2.17 9.40 6.14
N GLN A 54 -2.26 10.58 5.50
CA GLN A 54 -1.93 11.86 6.14
C GLN A 54 -2.89 12.17 7.30
N ASP A 55 -4.18 11.89 7.10
CA ASP A 55 -5.20 11.98 8.15
C ASP A 55 -5.29 10.68 8.97
N ALA A 56 -5.51 10.81 10.28
CA ALA A 56 -5.70 9.67 11.17
C ALA A 56 -7.00 8.92 10.83
N ARG A 57 -6.89 7.80 10.13
CA ARG A 57 -8.02 6.88 9.84
C ARG A 57 -8.16 5.79 10.90
N LEU A 58 -8.31 6.21 12.16
CA LEU A 58 -8.52 5.29 13.27
C LEU A 58 -9.98 4.82 13.30
N PHE A 59 -10.20 3.61 13.79
CA PHE A 59 -11.54 3.13 14.09
C PHE A 59 -12.01 3.76 15.41
N PRO A 60 -13.05 4.62 15.40
CA PRO A 60 -13.45 5.40 16.57
C PRO A 60 -14.06 4.54 17.68
N HIS A 61 -14.56 3.36 17.33
CA HIS A 61 -15.15 2.39 18.26
C HIS A 61 -14.11 1.47 18.93
N TYR A 62 -12.81 1.57 18.58
CA TYR A 62 -11.75 0.77 19.18
C TYR A 62 -10.90 1.60 20.16
N LYS A 63 -10.51 0.97 21.27
CA LYS A 63 -9.41 1.47 22.11
C LYS A 63 -8.10 1.49 21.31
N VAL A 64 -7.11 2.29 21.74
CA VAL A 64 -5.78 2.41 21.11
C VAL A 64 -5.16 1.05 20.77
N ARG A 65 -5.15 0.12 21.74
CA ARG A 65 -4.64 -1.25 21.56
C ARG A 65 -5.36 -2.02 20.44
N GLY A 66 -6.65 -1.80 20.26
CA GLY A 66 -7.45 -2.40 19.18
C GLY A 66 -7.07 -1.86 17.81
N ASN A 67 -6.92 -0.53 17.70
CA ASN A 67 -6.44 0.11 16.48
C ASN A 67 -5.05 -0.40 16.06
N LEU A 68 -4.12 -0.53 17.01
CA LEU A 68 -2.76 -1.04 16.74
C LEU A 68 -2.74 -2.52 16.30
N ARG A 69 -3.63 -3.35 16.86
CA ARG A 69 -3.68 -4.79 16.55
C ARG A 69 -4.47 -5.12 15.28
N TYR A 70 -5.33 -4.22 14.80
CA TYR A 70 -6.21 -4.50 13.66
C TYR A 70 -5.44 -4.90 12.39
N GLY A 71 -4.32 -4.25 12.10
CA GLY A 71 -3.48 -4.54 10.93
C GLY A 71 -2.37 -5.56 11.15
N MET A 72 -2.23 -6.12 12.37
CA MET A 72 -1.18 -7.10 12.65
C MET A 72 -1.55 -8.44 12.02
N ALA A 73 -0.64 -8.99 11.20
CA ALA A 73 -0.73 -10.39 10.83
C ALA A 73 -0.75 -11.25 12.11
N LYS A 74 -1.58 -12.30 12.15
CA LYS A 74 -1.52 -13.27 13.24
C LYS A 74 -0.06 -13.72 13.35
N SER A 75 0.54 -13.54 14.52
CA SER A 75 1.87 -14.06 14.80
C SER A 75 1.78 -15.57 14.61
N ASN A 76 2.31 -16.07 13.50
CA ASN A 76 2.60 -17.48 13.36
C ASN A 76 3.85 -17.73 14.21
N ASP A 77 3.64 -17.74 15.52
CA ASP A 77 4.60 -18.24 16.49
C ASP A 77 4.66 -19.76 16.28
N ARG A 78 5.39 -20.16 15.23
CA ARG A 78 6.02 -21.47 15.18
C ARG A 78 7.33 -21.32 15.94
N SER A 79 7.22 -21.31 17.25
CA SER A 79 8.31 -21.70 18.13
C SER A 79 8.60 -23.17 17.81
N VAL A 80 9.78 -23.40 17.25
CA VAL A 80 10.45 -24.71 17.19
C VAL A 80 11.32 -24.83 18.43
#